data_AF-A0A7Y4RGD0-F1
#
_entry.id   AF-A0A7Y4RGD0-F1
#
_cell.length_a   1.000
_cell.length_b   1.000
_cell.length_c   1.000
_cell.angle_alpha   90.00
_cell.angle_beta   90.00
_cell.angle_gamma   90.00
#
_symmetry.space_group_name_H-M   'P 1'
#
loop_
_entity.id
_entity.type
_entity.pdbx_description
1 polymer ?
#
loop_
_entity_poly.entity_id
_entity_poly.type
_entity_poly.pdbx_seq_one_letter_code
_entity_poly.pdbx_strand_id
1 'polypeptide(L)'
;MSERTSELRETNKLLEVEVEQRKRAEEALAKHAAEEHYNSIFDNVAVGVAVMSLERWPISFNAATERIVGYTADELQNIDPRLLAVPEDRGMD
;
A
#
# COMPACT_ATOMS: atom_id res chain seq x y z
N MET A 1 -19.47 44.29 24.60
CA MET A 1 -18.69 43.98 23.38
C MET A 1 -17.54 43.02 23.65
N SER A 2 -16.75 43.18 24.72
CA SER A 2 -15.62 42.29 25.05
C SER A 2 -15.99 40.79 25.21
N GLU A 3 -17.09 40.47 25.91
CA GLU A 3 -17.53 39.08 26.12
C GLU A 3 -17.86 38.33 24.82
N ARG A 4 -18.67 38.94 23.95
CA ARG A 4 -19.06 38.36 22.65
C ARG A 4 -17.87 38.11 21.73
N THR A 5 -16.82 38.93 21.83
CA THR A 5 -15.58 38.74 21.07
C THR A 5 -14.73 37.60 21.65
N SER A 6 -14.72 37.42 22.98
CA SER A 6 -14.01 36.31 23.64
C SER A 6 -14.67 34.96 23.33
N GLU A 7 -15.99 34.90 23.46
CA GLU A 7 -16.80 33.70 23.22
C GLU A 7 -16.72 33.24 21.75
N LEU A 8 -16.73 34.18 20.80
CA LEU A 8 -16.53 33.88 19.38
C LEU A 8 -15.11 33.36 19.09
N ARG A 9 -14.10 33.88 19.80
CA ARG A 9 -12.70 33.45 19.63
C ARG A 9 -12.48 32.04 20.17
N GLU A 10 -13.13 31.72 21.27
CA GLU A 10 -13.09 30.38 21.87
C GLU A 10 -13.84 29.36 21.01
N THR A 11 -15.02 29.72 20.52
CA THR A 11 -15.77 28.90 19.56
C THR A 11 -14.98 28.66 18.28
N ASN A 12 -14.32 29.69 17.73
CA ASN A 12 -13.47 29.52 16.54
C ASN A 12 -12.31 28.54 16.80
N LYS A 13 -11.65 28.62 17.96
CA LYS A 13 -10.59 27.67 18.31
C LYS A 13 -11.11 26.23 18.39
N LEU A 14 -12.28 26.03 19.00
CA LEU A 14 -12.91 24.71 19.07
C LEU A 14 -13.28 24.18 17.69
N LEU A 15 -13.80 25.04 16.81
CA LEU A 15 -14.11 24.69 15.42
C LEU A 15 -12.85 24.35 14.62
N GLU A 16 -11.75 25.08 14.80
CA GLU A 16 -10.47 24.76 14.16
C GLU A 16 -9.96 23.38 14.56
N VAL A 17 -10.06 23.03 15.85
CA VAL A 17 -9.68 21.70 16.36
C VAL A 17 -10.61 20.62 15.79
N GLU A 18 -11.92 20.83 15.77
CA GLU A 18 -12.88 19.88 15.19
C GLU A 18 -12.64 19.64 13.70
N VAL A 19 -12.37 20.71 12.93
CA VAL A 19 -12.04 20.61 11.51
C VAL A 19 -10.74 19.82 11.30
N GLU A 20 -9.72 20.06 12.11
CA GLU A 20 -8.46 19.32 12.05
C GLU A 20 -8.66 17.83 12.37
N GLN A 21 -9.47 17.50 13.38
CA GLN A 21 -9.81 16.12 13.71
C GLN A 21 -10.53 15.41 12.56
N ARG A 22 -11.50 16.09 11.93
CA ARG A 22 -12.22 15.55 10.77
C ARG A 22 -11.30 15.28 9.59
N LYS A 23 -10.41 16.22 9.25
CA LYS A 23 -9.45 16.04 8.16
C LYS A 23 -8.56 14.82 8.38
N ARG A 24 -8.05 14.63 9.59
CA ARG A 24 -7.23 13.45 9.91
C ARG A 24 -8.00 12.14 9.77
N ALA A 25 -9.26 12.13 10.19
CA ALA A 25 -10.13 10.96 10.02
C ALA A 25 -10.41 10.67 8.53
N GLU A 26 -10.69 11.70 7.74
CA GLU A 26 -10.88 11.60 6.28
C GLU A 26 -9.62 11.10 5.57
N GLU A 27 -8.44 11.62 5.93
CA GLU A 27 -7.15 11.17 5.40
C GLU A 27 -6.86 9.70 5.75
N ALA A 28 -7.13 9.29 6.99
CA ALA A 28 -6.97 7.90 7.41
C ALA A 28 -7.90 6.97 6.61
N LEU A 29 -9.16 7.34 6.43
CA LEU A 29 -10.12 6.59 5.60
C LEU A 29 -9.67 6.51 4.14
N ALA A 30 -9.21 7.62 3.56
CA ALA A 30 -8.71 7.66 2.19
C ALA A 30 -7.49 6.74 2.02
N LYS A 31 -6.59 6.72 3.00
CA LYS A 31 -5.42 5.83 3.00
C LYS A 31 -5.84 4.36 3.05
N HIS A 32 -6.77 4.00 3.92
CA HIS A 32 -7.29 2.62 3.98
C HIS A 32 -7.95 2.19 2.68
N ALA A 33 -8.79 3.04 2.09
CA ALA A 33 -9.43 2.74 0.81
C ALA A 33 -8.40 2.55 -0.33
N ALA A 34 -7.30 3.32 -0.32
CA ALA A 34 -6.22 3.17 -1.28
C ALA A 34 -5.46 1.85 -1.10
N GLU A 35 -5.16 1.45 0.15
CA GLU A 35 -4.53 0.17 0.48
C GLU A 35 -5.40 -1.01 0.04
N GLU A 36 -6.71 -0.98 0.33
CA GLU A 36 -7.66 -2.01 -0.10
C GLU A 36 -7.76 -2.09 -1.63
N HIS A 37 -7.82 -0.95 -2.31
CA HIS A 37 -7.85 -0.90 -3.76
C HIS A 37 -6.57 -1.46 -4.38
N TYR A 38 -5.41 -1.09 -3.82
CA TYR A 38 -4.12 -1.64 -4.24
C TYR A 38 -4.09 -3.16 -4.08
N ASN A 39 -4.43 -3.68 -2.89
CA ASN A 39 -4.44 -5.12 -2.64
C ASN A 39 -5.42 -5.85 -3.58
N SER A 40 -6.60 -5.27 -3.80
CA SER A 40 -7.60 -5.85 -4.72
C SER A 40 -7.08 -5.95 -6.15
N ILE A 41 -6.43 -4.90 -6.67
CA ILE A 41 -5.83 -4.96 -8.02
C ILE A 41 -4.66 -5.96 -8.01
N PHE A 42 -3.79 -5.87 -7.03
CA PHE A 42 -2.60 -6.70 -6.92
C PHE A 42 -2.98 -8.19 -6.96
N ASP A 43 -3.97 -8.62 -6.16
CA ASP A 43 -4.36 -10.03 -6.05
C ASP A 43 -5.29 -10.54 -7.15
N ASN A 44 -6.16 -9.69 -7.71
CA ASN A 44 -7.18 -10.12 -8.67
C ASN A 44 -6.74 -10.05 -10.14
N VAL A 45 -5.62 -9.40 -10.46
CA VAL A 45 -5.11 -9.37 -11.83
C VAL A 45 -4.62 -10.75 -12.25
N ALA A 46 -4.94 -11.16 -13.49
CA ALA A 46 -4.60 -12.48 -14.04
C ALA A 46 -3.11 -12.64 -14.45
N VAL A 47 -2.30 -11.62 -14.20
CA VAL A 47 -0.85 -11.59 -14.49
C VAL A 47 -0.10 -11.70 -13.17
N GLY A 48 0.99 -12.45 -13.18
CA GLY A 48 1.92 -12.50 -12.05
C GLY A 48 2.58 -11.15 -11.85
N VAL A 49 2.45 -10.60 -10.63
CA VAL A 49 3.12 -9.37 -10.21
C VAL A 49 4.05 -9.72 -9.04
N ALA A 50 5.28 -9.23 -9.13
CA ALA A 50 6.27 -9.29 -8.07
C ALA A 50 6.82 -7.88 -7.82
N VAL A 51 6.95 -7.51 -6.56
CA VAL A 51 7.63 -6.29 -6.13
C VAL A 51 9.01 -6.70 -5.62
N MET A 52 10.06 -6.11 -6.18
CA MET A 52 11.44 -6.42 -5.85
C MET A 52 12.15 -5.23 -5.22
N SER A 53 13.14 -5.49 -4.38
CA SER A 53 14.10 -4.49 -3.94
C SER A 53 15.04 -4.10 -5.09
N LEU A 54 15.81 -3.02 -4.88
CA LEU A 54 16.85 -2.62 -5.84
C LEU A 54 17.94 -3.68 -6.02
N GLU A 55 18.11 -4.58 -5.04
CA GLU A 55 19.04 -5.71 -5.10
C GLU A 55 18.41 -6.97 -5.72
N ARG A 56 17.22 -6.83 -6.36
CA ARG A 56 16.46 -7.91 -7.01
C ARG A 56 15.98 -8.99 -6.05
N TRP A 57 15.83 -8.67 -4.77
CA TRP A 57 15.21 -9.56 -3.79
C TRP A 57 13.69 -9.33 -3.72
N PRO A 58 12.90 -10.39 -3.59
CA PRO A 58 11.45 -10.23 -3.47
C PRO A 58 11.02 -9.53 -2.20
N ILE A 59 10.08 -8.62 -2.36
CA ILE A 59 9.38 -7.93 -1.28
C ILE A 59 7.94 -8.46 -1.20
N SER A 60 7.30 -8.70 -2.34
CA SER A 60 5.91 -9.20 -2.39
C SER A 60 5.60 -9.89 -3.70
N PHE A 61 4.66 -10.82 -3.69
CA PHE A 61 4.12 -11.53 -4.85
C PHE A 61 2.60 -11.59 -4.75
N ASN A 62 1.90 -11.41 -5.87
CA ASN A 62 0.46 -11.62 -5.88
C ASN A 62 0.09 -13.10 -6.00
N ALA A 63 -1.17 -13.40 -5.67
CA ALA A 63 -1.70 -14.76 -5.78
C ALA A 63 -1.59 -15.36 -7.20
N ALA A 64 -1.58 -14.53 -8.25
CA ALA A 64 -1.37 -15.01 -9.62
C ALA A 64 0.05 -15.51 -9.84
N THR A 65 1.07 -14.84 -9.29
CA THR A 65 2.45 -15.30 -9.35
C THR A 65 2.59 -16.67 -8.73
N GLU A 66 2.06 -16.89 -7.52
CA GLU A 66 2.11 -18.20 -6.85
C GLU A 66 1.53 -19.32 -7.72
N ARG A 67 0.38 -19.06 -8.36
CA ARG A 67 -0.27 -20.02 -9.27
C ARG A 67 0.55 -20.30 -10.53
N ILE A 68 1.22 -19.29 -11.07
CA ILE A 68 2.01 -19.39 -12.31
C ILE A 68 3.30 -20.18 -12.06
N VAL A 69 4.02 -19.84 -10.99
CA VAL A 69 5.33 -20.43 -10.68
C VAL A 69 5.23 -21.73 -9.89
N GLY A 70 4.10 -21.96 -9.22
CA GLY A 70 3.83 -23.17 -8.44
C GLY A 70 4.44 -23.18 -7.03
N TYR A 71 4.93 -22.03 -6.55
CA TYR A 71 5.47 -21.85 -5.20
C TYR A 71 4.65 -20.82 -4.43
N THR A 72 4.52 -21.04 -3.12
CA THR A 72 3.90 -20.05 -2.22
C THR A 72 4.82 -18.84 -2.01
N ALA A 73 4.27 -17.70 -1.59
CA ALA A 73 5.05 -16.50 -1.30
C ALA A 73 6.17 -16.75 -0.28
N ASP A 74 5.92 -17.59 0.73
CA ASP A 74 6.91 -17.94 1.76
C ASP A 74 8.07 -18.77 1.18
N GLU A 75 7.79 -19.68 0.26
CA GLU A 75 8.83 -20.42 -0.47
C GLU A 75 9.61 -19.49 -1.39
N LEU A 76 8.91 -18.61 -2.11
CA LEU A 76 9.51 -17.65 -3.03
C LEU A 76 10.43 -16.64 -2.34
N GLN A 77 10.19 -16.30 -1.07
CA GLN A 77 11.11 -15.45 -0.29
C GLN A 77 12.49 -16.09 -0.09
N ASN A 78 12.59 -17.41 -0.17
CA ASN A 78 13.82 -18.17 0.03
C ASN A 78 14.45 -18.68 -1.27
N ILE A 79 13.84 -18.38 -2.42
CA ILE A 79 14.31 -18.78 -3.74
C ILE A 79 14.95 -17.57 -4.42
N ASP A 80 16.14 -17.76 -5.00
CA ASP A 80 16.75 -16.75 -5.86
C ASP A 80 15.83 -16.52 -7.07
N PRO A 81 15.28 -15.31 -7.27
CA PRO A 81 14.28 -15.08 -8.32
C PRO A 81 14.78 -15.36 -9.73
N ARG A 82 16.09 -15.32 -9.96
CA ARG A 82 16.70 -15.66 -11.26
C ARG A 82 16.51 -17.12 -11.63
N LEU A 83 16.24 -17.99 -10.65
CA LEU A 83 15.96 -19.40 -10.87
C LEU A 83 14.55 -19.66 -11.37
N LEU A 84 13.63 -18.69 -11.23
CA LEU A 84 12.28 -18.77 -11.77
C LEU A 84 12.26 -18.58 -13.30
N ALA A 85 13.27 -17.91 -13.84
CA ALA A 85 13.49 -17.81 -15.27
C ALA A 85 14.20 -19.07 -15.81
N VAL A 86 13.83 -19.45 -17.04
CA VAL A 86 14.57 -20.45 -17.81
C VAL A 86 16.02 -20.00 -17.98
N PRO A 87 17.01 -20.92 -17.99
CA PRO A 87 18.43 -20.58 -18.04
C PRO A 87 18.83 -19.56 -19.12
N GLU A 88 18.16 -19.62 -20.26
CA GLU A 88 18.37 -18.77 -21.43
C GLU A 88 18.03 -17.30 -21.17
N ASP A 89 17.07 -17.04 -20.28
CA ASP A 89 16.53 -15.70 -20.02
C ASP A 89 17.14 -15.04 -18.77
N ARG A 90 18.01 -15.74 -18.03
CA ARG A 90 18.57 -15.26 -16.73
C ARG A 90 19.49 -14.03 -16.85
N GLY A 91 19.95 -13.69 -18.04
CA GLY A 91 20.87 -12.59 -18.30
C GLY A 91 20.24 -11.37 -18.98
N MET A 92 18.91 -11.35 -19.17
CA MET A 92 18.23 -10.29 -19.93
C MET A 92 17.91 -9.02 -19.12
N ASP A 93 18.32 -8.95 -17.85
CA ASP A 93 18.03 -7.83 -16.92
C ASP A 93 19.24 -7.05 -16.41
#